data_AF-A0A6V7L7R8-F1
#
_entry.id   AF-A0A6V7L7R8-F1
#
_cell.length_a   1.000
_cell.length_b   1.000
_cell.length_c   1.000
_cell.angle_alpha   90.00
_cell.angle_beta   90.00
_cell.angle_gamma   90.00
#
_symmetry.space_group_name_H-M   'P 1'
#
loop_
_entity.id
_entity.type
_entity.pdbx_description
1 polymer ?
#
loop_
_entity_poly.entity_id
_entity_poly.type
_entity_poly.pdbx_seq_one_letter_code
_entity_poly.pdbx_strand_id
1 'polypeptide(L)'
;IRNRLMEEANRSGISPTSDSIYQFLINRIRLNLHMVLCMSPIGNNFRNRLRQYPALINCTTIDWFLAWPKDALLEIGNKFLMNLNLITTIGGRDKL
;
A
#
# COMPACT_ATOMS: atom_id res chain seq x y z
N ILE A 1 -21.14 10.75 -13.19
CA ILE A 1 -20.93 9.52 -12.37
C ILE A 1 -22.27 8.84 -12.08
N ARG A 2 -23.26 9.59 -11.57
CA ARG A 2 -24.63 9.08 -11.32
C ARG A 2 -25.25 8.33 -12.50
N ASN A 3 -25.28 8.90 -13.71
CA ASN A 3 -25.92 8.24 -14.86
C ASN A 3 -25.28 6.89 -15.21
N ARG A 4 -23.95 6.78 -15.18
CA ARG A 4 -23.23 5.52 -15.41
C ARG A 4 -23.52 4.46 -14.33
N LEU A 5 -23.63 4.89 -13.07
CA LEU A 5 -23.99 3.99 -11.97
C LEU A 5 -25.43 3.46 -12.13
N MET A 6 -26.36 4.32 -12.56
CA MET A 6 -27.76 3.95 -12.80
C MET A 6 -27.90 2.96 -13.95
N GLU A 7 -27.18 3.18 -15.06
CA GLU A 7 -27.16 2.24 -16.19
C GLU A 7 -26.66 0.85 -15.76
N GLU A 8 -25.57 0.80 -14.99
CA GLU A 8 -25.00 -0.46 -14.50
C GLU A 8 -25.88 -1.14 -13.44
N ALA A 9 -26.53 -0.35 -12.57
CA ALA A 9 -27.48 -0.84 -11.58
C ALA A 9 -28.73 -1.45 -12.25
N ASN A 10 -29.27 -0.78 -13.28
CA ASN A 10 -30.38 -1.30 -14.08
C ASN A 10 -30.00 -2.60 -14.81
N ARG A 11 -28.79 -2.66 -15.39
CA ARG A 11 -28.27 -3.90 -16.01
C ARG A 11 -28.14 -5.03 -15.00
N SER A 12 -27.83 -4.71 -13.75
CA SER A 12 -27.70 -5.67 -12.65
C SER A 12 -29.02 -6.00 -11.96
N GLY A 13 -30.16 -5.49 -12.44
CA GLY A 13 -31.49 -5.74 -11.88
C GLY A 13 -31.74 -5.10 -10.50
N ILE A 14 -30.95 -4.10 -10.12
CA ILE A 14 -31.09 -3.38 -8.84
C ILE A 14 -32.31 -2.43 -8.93
N SER A 15 -33.13 -2.40 -7.88
CA SER A 15 -34.29 -1.49 -7.81
C SER A 15 -33.85 -0.01 -7.92
N PRO A 16 -34.57 0.85 -8.67
CA PRO A 16 -34.18 2.24 -8.91
C PRO A 16 -34.43 3.18 -7.71
N THR A 17 -34.43 2.66 -6.48
CA THR A 17 -34.53 3.46 -5.27
C THR A 17 -33.17 4.04 -4.89
N SER A 18 -33.16 5.27 -4.37
CA SER A 18 -31.92 5.97 -4.00
C SER A 18 -31.05 5.14 -3.05
N ASP A 19 -31.66 4.42 -2.12
CA ASP A 19 -30.95 3.56 -1.15
C ASP A 19 -30.30 2.34 -1.83
N SER A 20 -31.01 1.66 -2.73
CA SER A 20 -30.48 0.50 -3.45
C SER A 20 -29.29 0.87 -4.31
N ILE A 21 -29.37 2.02 -4.99
CA ILE A 21 -28.30 2.55 -5.83
C ILE A 21 -27.09 2.98 -4.98
N TYR A 22 -27.33 3.56 -3.81
CA TYR A 22 -26.27 3.89 -2.86
C TYR A 22 -25.54 2.63 -2.36
N GLN A 23 -26.29 1.60 -1.96
CA GLN A 23 -25.70 0.32 -1.55
C GLN A 23 -24.92 -0.36 -2.70
N PHE A 24 -25.44 -0.29 -3.92
CA PHE A 24 -24.75 -0.78 -5.12
C PHE A 24 -23.40 -0.06 -5.32
N LEU A 25 -23.37 1.27 -5.16
CA LEU A 25 -22.14 2.05 -5.23
C LEU A 25 -21.14 1.64 -4.13
N ILE A 26 -21.59 1.56 -2.88
CA ILE A 26 -20.72 1.20 -1.75
C ILE A 26 -20.12 -0.19 -1.94
N ASN A 27 -20.91 -1.17 -2.36
CA ASN A 27 -20.42 -2.52 -2.64
C ASN A 27 -19.39 -2.52 -3.77
N ARG A 28 -19.64 -1.77 -4.84
CA ARG A 28 -18.69 -1.64 -5.94
C ARG A 28 -17.37 -1.00 -5.48
N ILE A 29 -17.43 0.03 -4.64
CA ILE A 29 -16.21 0.66 -4.10
C ILE A 29 -15.44 -0.34 -3.25
N ARG A 30 -16.11 -1.08 -2.35
CA ARG A 30 -15.46 -2.08 -1.49
C ARG A 30 -14.77 -3.20 -2.26
N LEU A 31 -15.30 -3.56 -3.43
CA LEU A 31 -14.73 -4.62 -4.29
C LEU A 31 -13.54 -4.16 -5.13
N ASN A 32 -13.42 -2.86 -5.41
CA ASN A 32 -12.43 -2.36 -6.38
C ASN A 32 -11.40 -1.39 -5.79
N LEU A 33 -11.68 -0.78 -4.64
CA LEU A 33 -10.80 0.21 -4.03
C LEU A 33 -10.05 -0.40 -2.84
N HIS A 34 -8.75 -0.62 -3.04
CA HIS A 34 -7.81 -0.98 -1.98
C HIS A 34 -6.83 0.18 -1.78
N MET A 35 -6.74 0.70 -0.57
CA MET A 35 -5.83 1.80 -0.23
C MET A 35 -4.76 1.31 0.74
N VAL A 36 -3.52 1.72 0.52
CA VAL A 36 -2.38 1.48 1.41
C VAL A 36 -1.83 2.82 1.87
N LEU A 37 -1.66 2.97 3.19
CA LEU A 37 -1.18 4.18 3.83
C LEU A 37 0.13 3.89 4.54
N CYS A 38 1.17 4.69 4.26
CA CYS A 38 2.45 4.59 4.95
C CYS A 38 2.56 5.73 5.96
N MET A 39 2.75 5.39 7.24
CA MET A 39 2.94 6.37 8.31
C MET A 39 4.16 6.01 9.14
N SER A 40 4.94 7.01 9.53
CA SER A 40 6.02 6.80 10.48
C SER A 40 5.45 6.63 11.88
N PRO A 41 5.79 5.56 12.61
CA PRO A 41 5.36 5.37 13.99
C PRO A 41 6.14 6.25 14.99
N ILE A 42 7.16 6.97 14.51
CA ILE A 42 8.04 7.78 15.33
C ILE A 42 7.34 9.11 15.69
N GLY A 43 7.30 9.41 16.98
CA GLY A 43 6.70 10.63 17.53
C GLY A 43 5.19 10.53 17.80
N ASN A 44 4.55 11.69 18.02
CA ASN A 44 3.15 11.76 18.46
C ASN A 44 2.13 11.86 17.32
N ASN A 45 2.56 12.19 16.11
CA ASN A 45 1.67 12.43 14.97
C ASN A 45 0.86 11.20 14.58
N PHE A 46 1.49 10.02 14.56
CA PHE A 46 0.79 8.76 14.27
C PHE A 46 -0.32 8.49 15.30
N ARG A 47 0.02 8.59 16.59
CA ARG A 47 -0.96 8.42 17.68
C ARG A 47 -2.09 9.45 17.62
N ASN A 48 -1.78 10.71 17.32
CA ASN A 48 -2.79 11.76 17.16
C ASN A 48 -3.75 11.47 16.00
N ARG A 49 -3.22 11.02 14.84
CA ARG A 49 -4.03 10.63 13.68
C ARG A 49 -4.92 9.44 13.98
N LEU A 50 -4.42 8.43 14.69
CA LEU A 50 -5.24 7.28 15.08
C LEU A 50 -6.38 7.65 16.03
N ARG A 51 -6.15 8.60 16.95
CA ARG A 51 -7.22 9.14 17.81
C ARG A 51 -8.25 9.95 17.05
N GLN A 52 -7.81 10.74 16.07
CA GLN A 52 -8.71 11.57 15.26
C GLN A 52 -9.52 10.73 14.26
N TYR A 53 -8.94 9.62 13.78
CA TYR A 53 -9.52 8.77 12.73
C TYR A 53 -9.51 7.28 13.14
N PRO A 54 -10.45 6.83 13.98
CA PRO A 54 -10.49 5.46 14.50
C PRO A 54 -10.66 4.37 13.41
N ALA A 55 -11.16 4.75 12.23
CA ALA A 55 -11.26 3.85 11.07
C ALA A 55 -9.90 3.32 10.59
N LEU A 56 -8.79 4.04 10.87
CA LEU A 56 -7.43 3.60 10.57
C LEU A 56 -6.94 2.43 11.46
N ILE A 57 -7.67 2.07 12.50
CA ILE A 57 -7.40 0.87 13.29
C ILE A 57 -8.47 -0.18 13.02
N ASN A 58 -9.74 0.24 12.94
CA ASN A 58 -10.86 -0.68 12.86
C ASN A 58 -11.09 -1.25 11.45
N CYS A 59 -10.74 -0.51 10.40
CA CYS A 59 -11.06 -0.87 9.02
C CYS A 59 -9.82 -1.16 8.15
N THR A 60 -8.62 -1.08 8.72
CA THR A 60 -7.36 -1.35 8.01
C THR A 60 -6.49 -2.30 8.81
N THR A 61 -5.64 -3.06 8.12
CA THR A 61 -4.62 -3.91 8.76
C THR A 61 -3.33 -3.12 8.92
N ILE A 62 -2.77 -3.10 10.12
CA ILE A 62 -1.49 -2.44 10.40
C ILE A 62 -0.36 -3.44 10.17
N ASP A 63 0.53 -3.11 9.24
CA ASP A 63 1.78 -3.82 9.01
C ASP A 63 2.96 -3.03 9.59
N TRP A 64 3.75 -3.67 10.45
CA TRP A 64 4.83 -3.03 11.18
C TRP A 64 6.18 -3.29 10.50
N PHE A 65 6.73 -2.24 9.91
CA PHE A 65 8.07 -2.26 9.33
C PHE A 65 9.11 -2.08 10.42
N LEU A 66 9.64 -3.20 10.91
CA LEU A 66 10.71 -3.25 11.89
C LEU A 66 12.08 -3.18 11.20
N ALA A 67 13.13 -3.02 12.02
CA ALA A 67 14.50 -3.14 11.52
C ALA A 67 14.71 -4.52 10.89
N TRP A 68 15.42 -4.55 9.76
CA TRP A 68 15.68 -5.79 9.05
C TRP A 68 16.56 -6.72 9.90
N PRO A 69 16.28 -8.04 9.88
CA PRO A 69 17.15 -9.00 10.55
C PRO A 69 18.53 -9.01 9.89
N LYS A 70 19.56 -9.40 10.66
CA LYS A 70 20.95 -9.41 10.19
C LYS A 70 21.12 -10.25 8.92
N ASP A 71 20.41 -11.38 8.83
CA ASP A 71 20.49 -12.28 7.68
C ASP A 71 19.97 -11.61 6.40
N ALA A 72 18.86 -10.87 6.49
CA ALA A 72 18.33 -10.11 5.35
C ALA A 72 19.29 -8.97 4.95
N LEU A 73 19.90 -8.30 5.92
CA LEU A 73 20.92 -7.28 5.64
C LEU A 73 22.15 -7.87 4.94
N LEU A 74 22.61 -9.05 5.38
CA LEU A 74 23.72 -9.76 4.75
C LEU A 74 23.38 -10.19 3.32
N GLU A 75 22.17 -10.70 3.10
CA GLU A 75 21.70 -11.09 1.77
C GLU A 75 21.64 -9.89 0.81
N ILE A 76 21.10 -8.74 1.26
CA ILE A 76 21.13 -7.52 0.46
C ILE A 76 22.58 -7.13 0.15
N GLY A 77 23.46 -7.13 1.16
CA GLY A 77 24.85 -6.75 1.00
C GLY A 77 25.55 -7.64 -0.03
N ASN A 78 25.38 -8.95 0.07
CA ASN A 78 25.91 -9.91 -0.89
C ASN A 78 25.35 -9.70 -2.29
N LYS A 79 24.02 -9.52 -2.41
CA LYS A 79 23.37 -9.27 -3.71
C LYS A 79 23.85 -7.97 -4.35
N PHE A 80 24.07 -6.93 -3.55
CA PHE A 80 24.58 -5.64 -4.00
C PHE A 80 26.03 -5.74 -4.49
N LEU A 81 26.86 -6.53 -3.79
CA LEU A 81 28.28 -6.72 -4.11
C LEU A 81 28.54 -7.76 -5.21
N MET A 82 27.57 -8.63 -5.51
CA MET A 82 27.73 -9.75 -6.46
C MET A 82 28.12 -9.31 -7.88
N ASN A 83 27.65 -8.15 -8.32
CA ASN A 83 27.98 -7.60 -9.65
C ASN A 83 29.18 -6.64 -9.63
N LEU A 84 29.79 -6.42 -8.46
CA LEU A 84 30.93 -5.53 -8.31
C LEU A 84 32.21 -6.34 -8.58
N ASN A 85 32.94 -5.99 -9.65
CA ASN A 85 34.28 -6.55 -9.85
C ASN A 85 35.26 -5.86 -8.88
N LEU A 86 35.29 -6.36 -7.65
CA LEU A 86 36.13 -5.84 -6.55
C LEU A 86 37.61 -5.72 -6.96
N ILE A 87 38.08 -6.60 -7.84
CA ILE A 87 39.45 -6.62 -8.34
C ILE A 87 39.74 -5.40 -9.24
N THR A 88 38.77 -4.98 -10.06
CA THR A 88 38.89 -3.79 -10.91
C THR A 88 38.76 -2.50 -10.09
N THR A 89 37.82 -2.46 -9.14
CA THR A 89 37.54 -1.26 -8.31
C THR A 89 38.65 -0.95 -7.31
N ILE A 90 39.22 -1.95 -6.64
CA ILE A 90 40.28 -1.75 -5.63
C ILE A 90 41.66 -1.69 -6.30
N GLY A 91 41.84 -2.45 -7.40
CA GLY A 91 43.13 -2.56 -8.11
C GLY A 91 43.42 -1.44 -9.12
N GLY A 92 42.47 -0.54 -9.43
CA GLY A 92 42.68 0.57 -10.36
C GLY A 92 43.03 0.15 -11.80
N ARG A 93 42.67 -1.07 -12.22
CA ARG A 93 43.05 -1.64 -13.52
C ARG A 93 42.05 -1.36 -14.65
N ASP A 94 41.60 -0.10 -14.75
CA ASP A 94 40.82 0.39 -15.90
C ASP A 94 41.52 1.57 -16.60
N LYS A 95 42.86 1.55 -16.58
CA LYS A 95 43.71 2.37 -17.45
C LYS A 95 44.70 1.47 -18.19
N LEU A 96 44.21 0.63 -19.09
CA LEU A 96 44.95 0.13 -20.25
C LEU A 96 44.02 0.13 -21.45
#